data_AF-A0A8H5I0B4-F1
#
_entry.id   AF-A0A8H5I0B4-F1
#
_cell.length_a   1.000
_cell.length_b   1.000
_cell.length_c   1.000
_cell.angle_alpha   90.00
_cell.angle_beta   90.00
_cell.angle_gamma   90.00
#
_symmetry.space_group_name_H-M   'P 1'
#
loop_
_entity.id
_entity.type
_entity.pdbx_description
1 polymer ?
#
loop_
_entity_poly.entity_id
_entity_poly.type
_entity_poly.pdbx_seq_one_letter_code
_entity_poly.pdbx_strand_id
1 'polypeptide(L)'
;MSIALPPGIYTITNGSGQTVVDADAEGGKLALSNESSGALNQQWIISGDGTIKSSSSDHHASATTGSSSTISRSKTDMPWTIQVQSTGSDNSFTGYITTTDGKNYHWAHDGNDISLQNKPTTTQWTFTSV
;
A
#
# COMPACT_ATOMS: atom_id res chain seq x y z
N MET A 1 -13.26 -3.29 -17.21
CA MET A 1 -13.85 -2.27 -16.30
C MET A 1 -12.93 -2.18 -15.11
N SER A 2 -12.41 -1.01 -14.74
CA SER A 2 -11.72 -0.84 -13.46
C SER A 2 -12.77 -0.64 -12.37
N ILE A 3 -12.67 -1.39 -11.28
CA ILE A 3 -13.52 -1.20 -10.10
C ILE A 3 -12.78 -0.22 -9.18
N ALA A 4 -13.50 0.68 -8.50
CA ALA A 4 -12.90 1.50 -7.46
C ALA A 4 -12.82 0.67 -6.17
N LEU A 5 -11.69 0.70 -5.46
CA LEU A 5 -11.62 0.10 -4.13
C LEU A 5 -12.54 0.91 -3.19
N PRO A 6 -13.52 0.29 -2.51
CA PRO A 6 -14.34 1.00 -1.54
C PRO A 6 -13.49 1.59 -0.41
N PRO A 7 -13.89 2.73 0.18
CA PRO A 7 -13.24 3.22 1.39
C PRO A 7 -13.44 2.25 2.56
N GLY A 8 -12.42 2.02 3.37
CA GLY A 8 -12.48 1.04 4.45
C GLY A 8 -11.14 0.72 5.09
N ILE A 9 -11.13 -0.28 5.97
CA ILE A 9 -9.92 -0.79 6.61
C ILE A 9 -9.51 -2.07 5.90
N TYR A 10 -8.25 -2.14 5.47
CA TYR A 10 -7.72 -3.25 4.67
C TYR A 10 -6.40 -3.75 5.22
N THR A 11 -6.16 -5.05 5.11
CA THR A 11 -4.80 -5.59 5.06
C THR A 11 -4.32 -5.62 3.62
N ILE A 12 -3.10 -5.18 3.37
CA ILE A 12 -2.48 -5.18 2.03
C ILE A 12 -1.44 -6.30 1.99
N THR A 13 -1.55 -7.23 1.04
CA THR A 13 -0.62 -8.36 0.91
C THR A 13 -0.05 -8.46 -0.50
N ASN A 14 1.19 -8.97 -0.60
CA ASN A 14 1.80 -9.28 -1.90
C ASN A 14 1.35 -10.66 -2.41
N GLY A 15 1.78 -11.03 -3.62
CA GLY A 15 1.49 -12.34 -4.22
C GLY A 15 2.01 -13.55 -3.44
N SER A 16 2.92 -13.34 -2.48
CA SER A 16 3.46 -14.38 -1.58
C SER A 16 2.69 -14.47 -0.26
N GLY A 17 1.65 -13.67 -0.05
CA GLY A 17 0.86 -13.62 1.19
C GLY A 17 1.51 -12.84 2.33
N GLN A 18 2.61 -12.13 2.07
CA GLN A 18 3.26 -11.27 3.07
C GLN A 18 2.47 -9.97 3.22
N THR A 19 2.32 -9.50 4.45
CA THR A 19 1.47 -8.33 4.77
C THR A 19 2.32 -7.07 4.87
N VAL A 20 1.82 -5.96 4.33
CA VAL A 20 2.47 -4.64 4.46
C VAL A 20 2.29 -4.13 5.89
N VAL A 21 3.40 -3.74 6.50
CA VAL A 21 3.49 -3.27 7.89
C VAL A 21 4.02 -1.85 7.94
N ASP A 22 3.40 -1.04 8.77
CA ASP A 22 3.82 0.31 9.10
C ASP A 22 5.14 0.31 9.90
N ALA A 23 5.91 1.37 9.77
CA ALA A 23 7.15 1.55 10.51
C ALA A 23 6.90 2.06 11.95
N ASP A 24 7.82 1.75 12.86
CA ASP A 24 7.69 2.18 14.27
C ASP A 24 7.99 3.68 14.49
N ALA A 25 8.61 4.36 13.51
CA ALA A 25 9.02 5.76 13.62
C ALA A 25 8.81 6.54 12.31
N GLU A 26 8.62 7.85 12.43
CA GLU A 26 8.51 8.78 11.29
C GLU A 26 9.73 8.66 10.36
N GLY A 27 9.48 8.60 9.05
CA GLY A 27 10.52 8.40 8.03
C GLY A 27 11.02 6.95 7.92
N GLY A 28 10.60 6.06 8.82
CA GLY A 28 10.87 4.63 8.70
C GLY A 28 10.16 4.03 7.49
N LYS A 29 10.81 3.07 6.83
CA LYS A 29 10.26 2.43 5.63
C LYS A 29 9.15 1.45 6.01
N LEU A 30 8.09 1.41 5.20
CA LEU A 30 7.14 0.31 5.25
C LEU A 30 7.83 -0.97 4.82
N ALA A 31 7.42 -2.09 5.41
CA ALA A 31 8.03 -3.39 5.16
C ALA A 31 6.99 -4.50 4.98
N LEU A 32 7.43 -5.65 4.50
CA LEU A 32 6.67 -6.89 4.41
C LEU A 32 6.95 -7.77 5.64
N SER A 33 5.88 -8.30 6.22
CA SER A 33 5.93 -9.32 7.27
C SER A 33 5.39 -10.65 6.76
N ASN A 34 6.08 -11.74 7.11
CA ASN A 34 5.57 -13.11 6.91
C ASN A 34 4.48 -13.48 7.93
N GLU A 35 4.40 -12.77 9.04
CA GLU A 35 3.34 -12.94 10.02
C GLU A 35 2.17 -12.02 9.66
N SER A 36 1.02 -12.63 9.37
CA SER A 36 -0.26 -11.94 9.25
C SER A 36 -1.06 -12.19 10.52
N SER A 37 -1.04 -11.23 11.44
CA SER A 37 -1.69 -11.32 12.75
C SER A 37 -2.93 -10.43 12.86
N GLY A 38 -3.17 -9.59 11.85
CA GLY A 38 -4.21 -8.56 11.92
C GLY A 38 -3.88 -7.47 12.95
N ALA A 39 -2.62 -7.33 13.36
CA ALA A 39 -2.20 -6.26 14.24
C ALA A 39 -2.47 -4.88 13.61
N LEU A 40 -2.69 -3.85 14.42
CA LEU A 40 -3.07 -2.50 13.95
C LEU A 40 -2.05 -1.88 12.98
N ASN A 41 -0.77 -2.22 13.11
CA ASN A 41 0.29 -1.75 12.20
C ASN A 41 0.30 -2.50 10.85
N GLN A 42 -0.57 -3.50 10.67
CA GLN A 42 -0.79 -4.22 9.41
C GLN A 42 -2.12 -3.85 8.74
N GLN A 43 -2.90 -2.97 9.37
CA GLN A 43 -4.20 -2.51 8.89
C GLN A 43 -4.08 -1.07 8.37
N TRP A 44 -4.66 -0.84 7.20
CA TRP A 44 -4.58 0.42 6.49
C TRP A 44 -5.98 0.96 6.23
N ILE A 45 -6.24 2.17 6.69
CA ILE A 45 -7.43 2.95 6.36
C ILE A 45 -7.20 3.53 4.97
N ILE A 46 -7.97 3.06 4.00
CA ILE A 46 -7.93 3.54 2.62
C ILE A 46 -9.17 4.38 2.37
N SER A 47 -8.94 5.64 2.00
CA SER A 47 -10.00 6.62 1.71
C SER A 47 -10.31 6.69 0.21
N GLY A 48 -11.49 7.21 -0.14
CA GLY A 48 -11.92 7.32 -1.55
C GLY A 48 -11.12 8.31 -2.40
N ASP A 49 -10.32 9.16 -1.78
CA ASP A 49 -9.35 10.07 -2.40
C ASP A 49 -7.97 9.43 -2.62
N GLY A 50 -7.79 8.16 -2.20
CA GLY A 50 -6.55 7.42 -2.38
C GLY A 50 -5.54 7.60 -1.25
N THR A 51 -5.89 8.28 -0.16
CA THR A 51 -5.07 8.31 1.05
C THR A 51 -4.97 6.92 1.67
N ILE A 52 -3.75 6.50 2.02
CA ILE A 52 -3.47 5.24 2.70
C ILE A 52 -2.87 5.57 4.07
N LYS A 53 -3.66 5.43 5.13
CA LYS A 53 -3.26 5.74 6.50
C LYS A 53 -3.12 4.48 7.34
N SER A 54 -2.10 4.40 8.17
CA SER A 54 -1.94 3.31 9.13
C SER A 54 -3.07 3.33 10.18
N SER A 55 -3.50 2.16 10.67
CA SER A 55 -4.50 2.09 11.75
C SER A 55 -3.87 2.12 13.14
N SER A 56 -2.55 1.91 13.25
CA SER A 56 -1.81 2.03 14.52
C SER A 56 -1.42 3.46 14.86
N SER A 57 -1.57 4.41 13.92
CA SER A 57 -1.14 5.79 14.10
C SER A 57 -1.80 6.74 13.11
N ASP A 58 -1.67 8.06 13.31
CA ASP A 58 -2.13 9.06 12.34
C ASP A 58 -1.11 9.35 11.23
N HIS A 59 -0.34 8.35 10.81
CA HIS A 59 0.64 8.48 9.74
C HIS A 59 0.19 7.80 8.45
N HIS A 60 0.67 8.34 7.34
CA HIS A 60 0.36 7.98 5.98
C HIS A 60 1.50 7.18 5.37
N ALA A 61 1.17 6.32 4.40
CA ALA A 61 2.15 5.80 3.48
C ALA A 61 2.50 6.90 2.47
N SER A 62 3.74 7.37 2.49
CA SER A 62 4.22 8.44 1.63
C SER A 62 5.49 8.01 0.92
N ALA A 63 5.75 8.58 -0.26
CA ALA A 63 6.95 8.28 -0.99
C ALA A 63 7.89 9.47 -1.12
N THR A 64 9.17 9.16 -1.10
CA THR A 64 10.22 10.08 -1.55
C THR A 64 10.71 9.60 -2.91
N THR A 65 10.48 10.38 -3.96
CA THR A 65 10.97 10.05 -5.32
C THR A 65 12.42 10.50 -5.48
N GLY A 66 13.34 9.58 -5.79
CA GLY A 66 14.77 9.86 -5.94
C GLY A 66 15.60 8.60 -6.19
N SER A 67 16.92 8.65 -5.93
CA SER A 67 17.85 7.53 -6.17
C SER A 67 17.54 6.27 -5.36
N SER A 68 16.84 6.40 -4.23
CA SER A 68 16.26 5.29 -3.46
C SER A 68 14.79 5.61 -3.22
N SER A 69 13.94 5.19 -4.15
CA SER A 69 12.51 5.49 -4.07
C SER A 69 11.85 4.49 -3.12
N THR A 70 11.60 4.94 -1.90
CA THR A 70 11.03 4.12 -0.80
C THR A 70 9.67 4.67 -0.41
N ILE A 71 8.87 3.81 0.22
CA ILE A 71 7.62 4.22 0.84
C ILE A 71 7.84 4.16 2.35
N SER A 72 7.60 5.29 3.00
CA SER A 72 7.86 5.50 4.40
C SER A 72 6.61 6.01 5.12
N ARG A 73 6.64 5.82 6.43
CA ARG A 73 5.70 6.44 7.35
C ARG A 73 5.91 7.95 7.32
N SER A 74 4.84 8.70 7.10
CA SER A 74 4.89 10.17 7.14
C SER A 74 3.67 10.81 7.80
N LYS A 75 3.85 11.95 8.45
CA LYS A 75 2.74 12.83 8.86
C LYS A 75 2.10 13.56 7.69
N THR A 76 2.78 13.62 6.55
CA THR A 76 2.28 14.27 5.35
C THR A 76 1.64 13.23 4.45
N ASP A 77 0.37 13.47 4.10
CA ASP A 77 -0.33 12.63 3.16
C ASP A 77 0.24 12.74 1.75
N MET A 78 0.20 11.62 1.03
CA MET A 78 0.45 11.56 -0.40
C MET A 78 -0.68 10.74 -1.02
N PRO A 79 -1.52 11.33 -1.88
CA PRO A 79 -2.63 10.59 -2.47
C PRO A 79 -2.11 9.56 -3.47
N TRP A 80 -2.68 8.35 -3.43
CA TRP A 80 -2.37 7.23 -4.30
C TRP A 80 -3.51 6.92 -5.25
N THR A 81 -3.19 6.38 -6.42
CA THR A 81 -4.20 5.79 -7.31
C THR A 81 -4.21 4.29 -7.09
N ILE A 82 -5.37 3.72 -6.72
CA ILE A 82 -5.56 2.28 -6.57
C ILE A 82 -6.35 1.76 -7.76
N GLN A 83 -5.70 0.96 -8.60
CA GLN A 83 -6.30 0.38 -9.79
C GLN A 83 -6.71 -1.06 -9.51
N VAL A 84 -7.98 -1.30 -9.17
CA VAL A 84 -8.49 -2.67 -8.96
C VAL A 84 -8.69 -3.37 -10.30
N GLN A 85 -8.08 -4.54 -10.44
CA GLN A 85 -8.15 -5.38 -11.63
C GLN A 85 -9.13 -6.55 -11.49
N SER A 86 -9.25 -7.11 -10.28
CA SER A 86 -10.13 -8.25 -10.02
C SER A 86 -10.72 -8.17 -8.62
N THR A 87 -11.90 -8.78 -8.48
CA THR A 87 -12.56 -9.07 -7.21
C THR A 87 -12.48 -10.57 -7.00
N GLY A 88 -11.81 -11.01 -5.93
CA GLY A 88 -11.66 -12.43 -5.63
C GLY A 88 -12.90 -12.98 -4.93
N SER A 89 -13.26 -12.38 -3.80
CA SER A 89 -14.47 -12.61 -3.01
C SER A 89 -15.04 -11.26 -2.60
N ASP A 90 -16.22 -11.22 -1.96
CA ASP A 90 -16.92 -9.97 -1.60
C ASP A 90 -16.05 -8.96 -0.81
N ASN A 91 -15.03 -9.44 -0.10
CA ASN A 91 -14.12 -8.64 0.74
C ASN A 91 -12.66 -8.61 0.25
N SER A 92 -12.35 -9.12 -0.95
CA SER A 92 -10.98 -9.21 -1.46
C SER A 92 -10.83 -8.63 -2.86
N PHE A 93 -9.95 -7.65 -2.99
CA PHE A 93 -9.68 -6.93 -4.22
C PHE A 93 -8.21 -7.07 -4.59
N THR A 94 -7.90 -7.24 -5.86
CA THR A 94 -6.51 -7.26 -6.32
C THR A 94 -6.25 -6.16 -7.33
N GLY A 95 -5.11 -5.48 -7.20
CA GLY A 95 -4.79 -4.34 -8.04
C GLY A 95 -3.38 -3.81 -7.86
N TYR A 96 -3.18 -2.58 -8.32
CA TYR A 96 -1.92 -1.85 -8.21
C TYR A 96 -2.11 -0.54 -7.47
N ILE A 97 -1.07 -0.11 -6.75
CA ILE A 97 -1.00 1.20 -6.12
C ILE A 97 0.02 2.02 -6.89
N THR A 98 -0.40 3.17 -7.42
CA THR A 98 0.45 4.05 -8.24
C THR A 98 0.43 5.50 -7.75
N THR A 99 1.50 6.24 -8.05
CA THR A 99 1.54 7.68 -7.76
C THR A 99 0.50 8.45 -8.56
N THR A 100 -0.09 9.47 -7.94
CA THR A 100 -1.06 10.39 -8.58
C THR A 100 -0.39 11.48 -9.44
N ASP A 101 0.94 11.62 -9.35
CA ASP A 101 1.72 12.66 -10.04
C ASP A 101 1.90 12.43 -11.56
N GLY A 102 1.20 11.45 -12.12
CA GLY A 102 1.24 11.11 -13.55
C GLY A 102 2.52 10.41 -14.00
N LYS A 103 3.51 10.23 -13.12
CA LYS A 103 4.75 9.50 -13.43
C LYS A 103 4.57 7.98 -13.40
N ASN A 104 3.44 7.50 -12.89
CA ASN A 104 3.08 6.08 -12.81
C ASN A 104 4.17 5.26 -12.12
N TYR A 105 4.69 5.73 -10.99
CA TYR A 105 5.49 4.85 -10.14
C TYR A 105 4.55 3.89 -9.41
N HIS A 106 4.95 2.62 -9.33
CA HIS A 106 4.18 1.56 -8.70
C HIS A 106 4.78 1.20 -7.35
N TRP A 107 3.91 0.92 -6.37
CA TRP A 107 4.34 0.21 -5.18
C TRP A 107 4.87 -1.17 -5.58
N ALA A 108 6.10 -1.41 -5.18
CA ALA A 108 6.83 -2.65 -5.34
C ALA A 108 7.53 -3.00 -4.02
N HIS A 109 8.32 -4.07 -4.03
CA HIS A 109 9.19 -4.38 -2.91
C HIS A 109 10.58 -4.77 -3.39
N ASP A 110 11.58 -4.47 -2.56
CA ASP A 110 12.96 -4.93 -2.72
C ASP A 110 13.36 -5.67 -1.44
N GLY A 111 13.43 -7.00 -1.53
CA GLY A 111 13.38 -7.85 -0.34
C GLY A 111 12.10 -7.60 0.45
N ASN A 112 12.25 -7.16 1.70
CA ASN A 112 11.14 -6.84 2.58
C ASN A 112 10.73 -5.36 2.55
N ASP A 113 11.53 -4.46 1.99
CA ASP A 113 11.22 -3.03 2.00
C ASP A 113 10.21 -2.69 0.90
N ILE A 114 9.21 -1.87 1.21
CA ILE A 114 8.28 -1.34 0.20
C ILE A 114 8.97 -0.16 -0.52
N SER A 115 8.98 -0.23 -1.84
CA SER A 115 9.66 0.72 -2.72
C SER A 115 8.75 1.21 -3.84
N LEU A 116 9.18 2.28 -4.51
CA LEU A 116 8.57 2.73 -5.77
C LEU A 116 9.42 2.33 -6.96
N GLN A 117 8.79 1.78 -7.97
CA GLN A 117 9.45 1.40 -9.22
C GLN A 117 8.74 1.99 -10.43
N ASN A 118 9.51 2.44 -11.41
CA ASN A 118 9.01 2.91 -12.71
C ASN A 118 8.75 1.75 -13.69
N LYS A 119 8.32 0.59 -13.17
CA LYS A 119 8.02 -0.60 -13.97
C LYS A 119 6.54 -0.92 -13.83
N PRO A 120 5.75 -0.78 -14.92
CA PRO A 120 4.32 -0.56 -14.77
C PRO A 120 3.46 -1.75 -14.32
N THR A 121 4.01 -2.95 -14.08
CA THR A 121 3.16 -4.15 -14.04
C THR A 121 3.62 -5.33 -13.17
N THR A 122 4.68 -5.26 -12.36
CA THR A 122 5.20 -6.49 -11.72
C THR A 122 4.64 -6.81 -10.34
N THR A 123 4.18 -5.84 -9.56
CA THR A 123 3.77 -6.10 -8.17
C THR A 123 2.29 -5.83 -7.97
N GLN A 124 1.50 -6.90 -8.03
CA GLN A 124 0.09 -6.89 -7.69
C GLN A 124 -0.09 -7.02 -6.17
N TRP A 125 -1.02 -6.24 -5.65
CA TRP A 125 -1.37 -6.22 -4.24
C TRP A 125 -2.79 -6.73 -4.05
N THR A 126 -3.01 -7.48 -2.97
CA THR A 126 -4.32 -7.93 -2.55
C THR A 126 -4.75 -7.13 -1.33
N PHE A 127 -5.90 -6.47 -1.44
CA PHE A 127 -6.57 -5.71 -0.39
C PHE A 127 -7.70 -6.57 0.17
N THR A 128 -7.59 -6.97 1.43
CA THR A 128 -8.61 -7.75 2.13
C THR A 128 -9.24 -6.87 3.20
N SER A 129 -10.56 -6.68 3.14
CA SER A 129 -11.28 -5.90 4.16
C SER A 129 -11.18 -6.57 5.53
N VAL A 130 -10.93 -5.77 6.55
CA VAL A 130 -10.92 -6.19 7.98
C VAL A 130 -12.33 -6.13 8.56
#